data_AF-A0A537WM24-F1
#
_entry.id   AF-A0A537WM24-F1
#
_cell.length_a   1.000
_cell.length_b   1.000
_cell.length_c   1.000
_cell.angle_alpha   90.00
_cell.angle_beta   90.00
_cell.angle_gamma   90.00
#
_symmetry.space_group_name_H-M   'P 1'
#
loop_
_entity.id
_entity.type
_entity.pdbx_description
1 polymer ?
#
loop_
_entity_poly.entity_id
_entity_poly.type
_entity_poly.pdbx_seq_one_letter_code
_entity_poly.pdbx_strand_id
1 'polypeptide(L)' 'MSATGLLVVRVWREEGSGSPLRAQVRYVAEVSSGVEVTKTFTDTDAALEVVRTWLTELAAGP' A
#
# COMPACT_ATOMS: atom_id res chain seq x y z
N MET A 1 -15.31 8.97 16.25
CA MET A 1 -14.02 8.26 16.36
C MET A 1 -13.18 8.67 15.17
N SER A 2 -11.89 9.01 15.37
CA SER A 2 -10.98 9.26 14.24
C SER A 2 -10.49 7.90 13.73
N ALA A 3 -10.83 7.53 12.49
CA ALA A 3 -10.27 6.35 11.86
C ALA A 3 -8.78 6.61 11.57
N THR A 4 -7.91 5.80 12.14
CA THR A 4 -6.46 5.94 11.99
C THR A 4 -5.90 4.62 11.47
N GLY A 5 -5.24 4.68 10.32
CA GLY A 5 -4.53 3.55 9.72
C GLY A 5 -3.06 3.86 9.48
N LEU A 6 -2.27 2.83 9.22
CA LEU A 6 -0.86 2.95 8.81
C LEU A 6 -0.69 2.38 7.41
N LEU A 7 -0.06 3.15 6.52
CA LEU A 7 0.34 2.72 5.18
C LEU A 7 1.80 3.07 4.95
N VAL A 8 2.59 2.09 4.52
CA VAL A 8 4.01 2.21 4.20
C VAL A 8 4.21 1.84 2.73
N VAL A 9 4.82 2.74 1.97
CA VAL A 9 5.25 2.48 0.60
C VAL A 9 6.77 2.43 0.57
N ARG A 10 7.32 1.27 0.21
CA ARG A 10 8.76 1.11 -0.03
C ARG A 10 9.00 0.99 -1.52
N VAL A 11 9.91 1.82 -2.05
CA VAL A 11 10.26 1.81 -3.48
C VAL A 11 11.74 1.54 -3.64
N TRP A 12 12.10 0.67 -4.57
CA TRP A 12 13.49 0.39 -4.91
C TRP A 12 13.62 0.03 -6.39
N ARG A 13 14.86 0.13 -6.88
CA ARG A 13 15.22 -0.39 -8.20
C ARG A 13 15.72 -1.82 -8.04
N GLU A 14 15.19 -2.75 -8.83
CA GLU A 14 15.66 -4.12 -8.93
C GLU A 14 16.57 -4.26 -10.15
N GLU A 15 17.84 -4.55 -9.90
CA GLU A 15 18.84 -4.74 -10.94
C GLU A 15 18.57 -6.02 -11.74
N GLY A 16 18.89 -6.00 -13.04
CA GLY A 16 18.67 -7.15 -13.93
C GLY A 16 17.23 -7.39 -14.37
N SER A 17 16.27 -6.54 -13.96
CA SER A 17 14.87 -6.64 -14.40
C SER A 17 14.55 -5.74 -15.60
N GLY A 18 13.77 -6.26 -16.55
CA GLY A 18 13.23 -5.49 -17.68
C GLY A 18 12.24 -4.38 -17.27
N SER A 19 11.67 -4.49 -16.07
CA SER A 19 10.87 -3.45 -15.42
C SER A 19 11.51 -3.18 -14.07
N PRO A 20 12.45 -2.24 -13.95
CA PRO A 20 13.34 -2.20 -12.79
C PRO A 20 12.69 -1.57 -11.55
N LEU A 21 11.53 -0.93 -11.67
CA LEU A 21 10.87 -0.34 -10.50
C LEU A 21 10.15 -1.41 -9.69
N ARG A 22 10.32 -1.38 -8.37
CA ARG A 22 9.53 -2.15 -7.41
C ARG A 22 8.90 -1.20 -6.42
N ALA A 23 7.61 -1.39 -6.17
CA ALA A 23 6.88 -0.71 -5.10
C ALA A 23 6.22 -1.76 -4.22
N GLN A 24 6.51 -1.76 -2.93
CA GLN A 24 5.80 -2.54 -1.94
C GLN A 24 4.90 -1.63 -1.13
N VAL A 25 3.62 -1.97 -1.08
CA VAL A 25 2.61 -1.28 -0.28
C VAL A 25 2.22 -2.21 0.86
N ARG A 26 2.44 -1.77 2.09
CA ARG A 26 2.05 -2.46 3.32
C ARG A 26 1.08 -1.58 4.10
N TYR A 27 -0.08 -2.09 4.51
CA TYR A 27 -1.05 -1.30 5.25
C TYR A 27 -1.85 -2.09 6.29
N VAL A 28 -2.36 -1.35 7.28
CA VAL A 28 -3.22 -1.83 8.37
C VAL A 28 -4.35 -0.81 8.57
N ALA A 29 -5.60 -1.25 8.43
CA ALA A 29 -6.80 -0.40 8.56
C ALA A 29 -7.19 -0.13 10.02
N GLU A 30 -6.92 -1.07 10.94
CA GLU A 30 -7.03 -0.89 12.38
C GLU A 30 -5.76 -1.39 13.06
N VAL A 31 -4.99 -0.49 13.67
CA VAL A 31 -3.75 -0.83 14.42
C VAL A 31 -4.03 -1.85 15.54
N SER A 32 -5.26 -1.90 16.06
CA SER A 32 -5.76 -2.87 17.04
C SER A 32 -6.04 -4.26 16.47
N SER A 33 -6.39 -4.38 15.19
CA SER A 33 -6.80 -5.64 14.55
C SER A 33 -5.62 -6.53 14.12
N GLY A 34 -4.44 -5.92 13.90
CA GLY A 34 -3.23 -6.63 13.49
C GLY A 34 -3.26 -7.23 12.09
N VAL A 35 -4.31 -6.98 11.28
CA VAL A 35 -4.39 -7.50 9.91
C VAL A 35 -3.53 -6.64 8.99
N GLU A 36 -2.41 -7.20 8.56
CA GLU A 36 -1.44 -6.56 7.69
C GLU A 36 -1.54 -7.12 6.27
N VAL A 37 -1.81 -6.23 5.31
CA VAL A 37 -1.75 -6.57 3.88
C VAL A 37 -0.45 -6.03 3.32
N THR A 38 0.31 -6.89 2.63
CA THR A 38 1.51 -6.51 1.88
C THR A 38 1.37 -6.91 0.42
N LYS A 39 1.55 -5.97 -0.50
CA LYS A 39 1.54 -6.20 -1.96
C LYS A 39 2.79 -5.60 -2.59
N THR A 40 3.39 -6.28 -3.57
CA THR A 40 4.55 -5.81 -4.34
C THR A 40 4.15 -5.65 -5.80
N PHE A 41 4.53 -4.53 -6.40
CA PHE A 41 4.19 -4.12 -7.76
C PHE A 41 5.45 -3.83 -8.56
N THR A 42 5.38 -4.13 -9.86
CA THR A 42 6.35 -3.71 -10.87
C THR A 42 5.82 -2.55 -11.72
N ASP A 43 4.52 -2.29 -11.63
CA ASP A 43 3.79 -1.22 -12.30
C ASP A 43 3.44 -0.10 -11.29
N THR A 44 3.68 1.14 -11.69
CA THR A 44 3.40 2.32 -10.87
C THR A 44 1.91 2.56 -10.74
N ASP A 45 1.15 2.35 -11.81
CA ASP A 45 -0.29 2.65 -11.81
C ASP A 45 -1.04 1.69 -10.90
N ALA A 46 -0.69 0.41 -10.92
CA ALA A 46 -1.23 -0.59 -10.00
C ALA A 46 -0.92 -0.27 -8.52
N ALA A 47 0.29 0.22 -8.22
CA ALA A 47 0.65 0.64 -6.86
C ALA A 47 -0.18 1.86 -6.42
N LEU A 48 -0.36 2.84 -7.30
CA LEU A 48 -1.16 4.03 -7.04
C LEU A 48 -2.64 3.71 -6.83
N GLU A 49 -3.18 2.78 -7.62
CA GLU A 49 -4.58 2.32 -7.47
C GLU A 49 -4.80 1.74 -6.07
N VAL A 50 -3.92 0.87 -5.59
CA VAL A 50 -4.05 0.28 -4.24
C VAL A 50 -3.96 1.33 -3.13
N VAL A 51 -3.05 2.31 -3.25
CA VAL A 51 -2.95 3.41 -2.29
C VAL A 51 -4.24 4.25 -2.29
N ARG A 52 -4.79 4.57 -3.46
CA ARG A 52 -6.04 5.34 -3.60
C ARG A 52 -7.23 4.59 -3.00
N THR A 53 -7.35 3.31 -3.29
CA THR A 53 -8.42 2.46 -2.75
C THR A 53 -8.36 2.44 -1.22
N TRP A 54 -7.18 2.19 -0.65
CA TRP A 54 -7.01 2.16 0.81
C TRP A 54 -7.35 3.50 1.47
N LEU A 55 -6.92 4.63 0.89
CA LEU A 55 -7.26 5.97 1.40
C LEU A 55 -8.76 6.23 1.33
N THR A 56 -9.43 5.76 0.27
CA THR A 56 -10.88 5.90 0.10
C THR A 56 -11.64 5.08 1.14
N GLU A 57 -11.20 3.84 1.39
CA GLU A 57 -11.75 2.96 2.43
C GLU A 57 -11.57 3.57 3.83
N LEU A 58 -10.37 4.07 4.15
CA LEU A 58 -10.12 4.71 5.45
C LEU A 58 -10.97 5.98 5.64
N ALA A 59 -11.14 6.77 4.58
CA ALA A 59 -11.95 8.00 4.61
C ALA A 59 -13.45 7.71 4.74
N ALA A 60 -13.93 6.58 4.21
CA ALA A 60 -15.33 6.15 4.36
C ALA A 60 -15.65 5.78 5.81
N GLY A 61 -14.63 5.40 6.60
CA GLY A 61 -14.81 4.87 7.95
C GLY A 61 -15.37 3.44 7.95
N PRO A 62 -15.55 2.82 9.13
CA PRO A 62 -16.37 1.62 9.25
C PRO A 62 -17.84 1.89 8.88
#